data_AF-A0A9P6S2X2-F1
#
_entry.id   AF-A0A9P6S2X2-F1
#
_cell.length_a   1.000
_cell.length_b   1.000
_cell.length_c   1.000
_cell.angle_alpha   90.00
_cell.angle_beta   90.00
_cell.angle_gamma   90.00
#
_symmetry.space_group_name_H-M   'P 1'
#
loop_
_entity.id
_entity.type
_entity.pdbx_description
1 polymer ?
#
loop_
_entity_poly.entity_id
_entity_poly.type
_entity_poly.pdbx_seq_one_letter_code
_entity_poly.pdbx_strand_id
1 'polypeptide(L)'
;MRHVNRPNLGLSSDRISKYIQEIMQLMPRDENQRPYKARAVGTTAALERRIPLDDVVTHGYWSPPAIVEAFYRISRSLVTNFTTAIFPDSGSTDRVPGKEE
;
A
#
# COMPACT_ATOMS: atom_id res chain seq x y z
N MET A 1 -13.49 -13.48 35.96
CA MET A 1 -13.90 -14.43 34.89
C MET A 1 -12.65 -15.11 34.35
N ARG A 2 -12.54 -16.44 34.41
CA ARG A 2 -11.38 -17.19 33.91
C ARG A 2 -11.45 -17.31 32.39
N HIS A 3 -10.46 -16.76 31.68
CA HIS A 3 -10.29 -16.95 30.25
C HIS A 3 -9.82 -18.40 30.02
N VAL A 4 -10.74 -19.28 29.63
CA VAL A 4 -10.40 -20.68 29.34
C VAL A 4 -9.69 -20.71 28.00
N ASN A 5 -8.39 -21.00 28.00
CA ASN A 5 -7.61 -21.13 26.76
C ASN A 5 -8.08 -22.39 26.03
N ARG A 6 -9.03 -22.23 25.11
CA ARG A 6 -9.51 -23.32 24.23
C ARG A 6 -8.72 -23.25 22.93
N PRO A 7 -7.71 -24.12 22.73
CA PRO A 7 -6.85 -24.07 21.54
C PRO A 7 -7.60 -24.41 20.24
N ASN A 8 -8.72 -25.14 20.34
CA ASN A 8 -9.55 -25.56 19.20
C ASN A 8 -10.80 -24.70 18.96
N LEU A 9 -10.93 -23.55 19.65
CA LEU A 9 -12.02 -22.62 19.40
C LEU A 9 -11.61 -21.68 18.27
N GLY A 10 -12.43 -21.55 17.23
CA GLY A 10 -12.24 -20.56 16.18
C GLY A 10 -11.94 -19.18 16.78
N LEU A 11 -10.99 -18.46 16.20
CA LEU A 11 -10.59 -17.16 16.70
C LEU A 11 -11.79 -16.21 16.63
N SER A 12 -12.26 -15.72 17.78
CA SER A 12 -13.28 -14.69 17.82
C SER A 12 -12.73 -13.38 17.26
N SER A 13 -13.62 -12.51 16.78
CA SER A 13 -13.25 -11.16 16.33
C SER A 13 -12.49 -10.40 17.41
N ASP A 14 -12.85 -10.58 18.68
CA ASP A 14 -12.18 -9.94 19.82
C ASP A 14 -10.74 -10.37 19.95
N ARG A 15 -10.46 -11.67 19.75
CA ARG A 15 -9.10 -12.20 19.87
C ARG A 15 -8.24 -11.73 18.71
N ILE A 16 -8.79 -11.73 17.48
CA ILE A 16 -8.11 -11.17 16.30
C ILE A 16 -7.83 -9.68 16.50
N SER A 17 -8.81 -8.93 17.02
CA SER A 17 -8.66 -7.49 17.25
C SER A 17 -7.58 -7.18 18.28
N LYS A 18 -7.49 -7.96 19.37
CA LYS A 18 -6.41 -7.84 20.35
C LYS A 18 -5.05 -8.08 19.72
N TYR A 19 -4.88 -9.15 18.94
CA TYR A 19 -3.61 -9.41 18.27
C TYR A 19 -3.22 -8.31 17.28
N ILE A 20 -4.17 -7.79 16.50
CA ILE A 20 -3.92 -6.65 15.63
C ILE A 20 -3.44 -5.46 16.45
N GLN A 21 -4.12 -5.12 17.54
CA GLN A 21 -3.73 -3.99 18.40
C GLN A 21 -2.33 -4.16 19.01
N GLU A 22 -2.00 -5.36 19.50
CA GLU A 22 -0.68 -5.68 20.03
C GLU A 22 0.41 -5.50 18.96
N ILE A 23 0.20 -6.02 17.75
CA ILE A 23 1.14 -5.84 16.63
C ILE A 23 1.26 -4.35 16.25
N MET A 24 0.15 -3.62 16.19
CA MET A 24 0.16 -2.20 15.84
C MET A 24 0.89 -1.33 16.88
N GLN A 25 1.00 -1.78 18.14
CA GLN A 25 1.77 -1.08 19.18
C GLN A 25 3.29 -1.24 18.99
N LEU A 26 3.74 -2.29 18.30
CA LEU A 26 5.15 -2.54 18.01
C LEU A 26 5.67 -1.74 16.80
N MET A 27 4.76 -1.19 16.00
CA MET A 27 5.12 -0.35 14.86
C MET A 27 5.78 0.95 15.35
N PRO A 28 6.92 1.36 14.76
CA PRO A 28 7.61 2.58 15.17
C PRO A 28 6.72 3.80 14.95
N ARG A 29 6.50 4.59 15.99
CA ARG A 29 5.76 5.85 15.93
C ARG A 29 6.29 6.83 16.97
N ASP A 30 6.17 8.12 16.71
CA ASP A 30 6.45 9.15 17.71
C ASP A 30 5.36 9.16 18.80
N GLU A 31 5.70 9.60 20.01
CA GLU A 31 4.75 9.66 21.14
C GLU A 31 3.52 10.54 20.84
N ASN A 32 3.70 11.56 19.99
CA ASN A 32 2.64 12.48 19.58
C ASN A 32 1.80 11.95 18.39
N GLN A 33 2.20 10.84 17.76
CA GLN A 33 1.47 10.27 16.63
C GLN A 33 0.36 9.33 17.10
N ARG A 34 -0.79 9.40 16.41
CA ARG A 34 -1.89 8.47 16.67
C ARG A 34 -1.48 7.04 16.29
N PRO A 35 -1.96 6.01 17.01
CA PRO A 35 -1.73 4.63 16.62
C PRO A 35 -2.19 4.36 15.18
N TYR A 36 -1.36 3.65 14.43
CA TYR A 36 -1.72 3.23 13.09
C TYR A 36 -2.93 2.28 13.11
N LYS A 37 -3.77 2.38 12.09
CA LYS A 37 -4.86 1.43 11.85
C LYS A 37 -4.37 0.37 10.86
N ALA A 38 -4.35 -0.90 11.27
CA ALA A 38 -3.83 -2.00 10.44
C ALA A 38 -4.41 -2.02 9.01
N ARG A 39 -5.72 -1.85 8.88
CA ARG A 39 -6.41 -1.85 7.58
C ARG A 39 -5.96 -0.68 6.67
N ALA A 40 -5.71 0.48 7.25
CA ALA A 40 -5.20 1.65 6.52
C ALA A 40 -3.76 1.40 6.04
N VAL A 41 -2.89 0.92 6.94
CA VAL A 41 -1.48 0.64 6.62
C VAL A 41 -1.35 -0.35 5.47
N GLY A 42 -2.09 -1.46 5.50
CA GLY A 42 -2.06 -2.44 4.41
C GLY A 42 -2.47 -1.86 3.07
N THR A 43 -3.54 -1.05 3.07
CA THR A 43 -4.08 -0.41 1.86
C THR A 43 -3.08 0.59 1.27
N THR A 44 -2.55 1.49 2.09
CA THR A 44 -1.54 2.46 1.67
C THR A 44 -0.28 1.78 1.15
N ALA A 45 0.23 0.77 1.85
CA ALA A 45 1.43 0.04 1.43
C ALA A 45 1.24 -0.77 0.13
N ALA A 46 0.03 -1.20 -0.19
CA ALA A 46 -0.29 -1.82 -1.48
C ALA A 46 -0.32 -0.78 -2.61
N LEU A 47 -0.92 0.38 -2.36
CA LEU A 47 -0.99 1.48 -3.33
C LEU A 47 0.39 2.08 -3.61
N GLU A 48 1.27 2.19 -2.61
CA GLU A 48 2.67 2.59 -2.81
C GLU A 48 3.43 1.63 -3.72
N ARG A 49 3.12 0.33 -3.64
CA ARG A 49 3.63 -0.71 -4.54
C ARG A 49 2.92 -0.73 -5.89
N ARG A 50 2.08 0.27 -6.18
CA ARG A 50 1.34 0.43 -7.44
C ARG A 50 0.42 -0.75 -7.75
N ILE A 51 -0.04 -1.47 -6.73
CA ILE A 51 -1.10 -2.47 -6.91
C ILE A 51 -2.35 -1.74 -7.41
N PRO A 52 -3.06 -2.28 -8.43
CA PRO A 52 -4.27 -1.68 -8.96
C PRO A 52 -5.30 -1.38 -7.86
N LEU A 53 -5.98 -0.24 -7.99
CA LEU A 53 -6.97 0.19 -7.01
C LEU A 53 -8.09 -0.84 -6.85
N ASP A 54 -8.53 -1.46 -7.95
CA ASP A 54 -9.61 -2.46 -7.95
C ASP A 54 -9.21 -3.72 -7.16
N ASP A 55 -7.94 -4.15 -7.26
CA ASP A 55 -7.42 -5.28 -6.48
C ASP A 55 -7.36 -4.92 -4.99
N VAL A 56 -6.91 -3.71 -4.66
CA VAL A 56 -6.87 -3.22 -3.27
C VAL A 56 -8.27 -3.12 -2.68
N VAL A 57 -9.25 -2.64 -3.45
CA VAL A 57 -10.66 -2.53 -3.04
C VAL A 57 -11.26 -3.93 -2.81
N THR A 58 -11.04 -4.84 -3.76
CA THR A 58 -11.58 -6.21 -3.72
C THR A 58 -10.99 -7.00 -2.56
N HIS A 59 -9.66 -7.06 -2.46
CA HIS A 59 -8.98 -7.83 -1.41
C HIS A 59 -9.05 -7.16 -0.04
N GLY A 60 -9.13 -5.82 -0.01
CA GLY A 60 -9.31 -5.06 1.22
C GLY A 60 -10.75 -4.99 1.72
N TYR A 61 -11.70 -5.61 1.01
CA TYR A 61 -13.15 -5.59 1.29
C TYR A 61 -13.71 -4.17 1.49
N TRP A 62 -13.24 -3.22 0.69
CA TRP A 62 -13.62 -1.82 0.80
C TRP A 62 -14.93 -1.55 0.06
N SER A 63 -15.90 -0.95 0.75
CA SER A 63 -17.12 -0.46 0.13
C SER A 63 -17.53 0.87 0.76
N PRO A 64 -17.74 1.95 -0.03
CA PRO A 64 -17.52 2.06 -1.48
C PRO A 64 -16.03 2.22 -1.87
N PRO A 65 -15.64 1.86 -3.12
CA PRO A 65 -14.28 2.04 -3.64
C PRO A 65 -13.75 3.47 -3.51
N ALA A 66 -14.65 4.45 -3.57
CA ALA A 66 -14.35 5.87 -3.41
C ALA A 66 -13.65 6.21 -2.07
N ILE A 67 -13.86 5.42 -1.00
CA ILE A 67 -13.15 5.62 0.27
C ILE A 67 -11.65 5.35 0.11
N VAL A 68 -11.27 4.31 -0.64
CA VAL A 68 -9.86 3.99 -0.91
C VAL A 68 -9.22 5.10 -1.72
N GLU A 69 -9.92 5.54 -2.75
CA GLU A 69 -9.45 6.61 -3.62
C GLU A 69 -9.29 7.95 -2.89
N ALA A 70 -10.24 8.33 -2.03
CA ALA A 70 -10.23 9.63 -1.38
C ALA A 70 -9.24 9.73 -0.21
N PHE A 71 -9.07 8.64 0.56
CA PHE A 71 -8.34 8.70 1.84
C PHE A 71 -7.03 7.93 1.86
N TYR A 72 -6.82 6.98 0.96
CA TYR A 72 -5.67 6.07 1.03
C TYR A 72 -4.77 6.10 -0.20
N ARG A 73 -5.24 6.67 -1.31
CA ARG A 73 -4.45 6.83 -2.55
C ARG A 73 -3.54 8.06 -2.46
N ILE A 74 -2.23 7.81 -2.36
CA ILE A 74 -1.22 8.87 -2.24
C ILE A 74 -0.99 9.62 -3.57
N SER A 75 -1.05 8.95 -4.73
CA SER A 75 -0.87 9.60 -6.03
C SER A 75 -1.80 9.07 -7.13
N ARG A 76 -2.17 9.96 -8.05
CA ARG A 76 -2.99 9.64 -9.23
C ARG A 76 -2.17 9.34 -10.48
N SER A 77 -0.85 9.48 -10.42
CA SER A 77 0.04 9.29 -11.58
C SER A 77 0.19 7.80 -11.92
N LEU A 78 -0.67 7.32 -12.82
CA LEU A 78 -0.28 6.25 -13.72
C LEU A 78 0.68 6.87 -14.74
N VAL A 79 1.69 6.11 -15.19
CA VAL A 79 2.67 6.59 -16.18
C VAL A 79 1.92 7.21 -17.36
N THR A 80 2.09 8.51 -17.57
CA THR A 80 1.27 9.33 -18.49
C THR A 80 1.53 9.03 -19.96
N ASN A 81 2.62 8.34 -20.28
CA ASN A 81 2.96 7.97 -21.65
C ASN A 81 3.38 6.50 -21.69
N PHE A 82 2.40 5.66 -22.04
CA PHE A 82 2.53 4.21 -22.19
C PHE A 82 3.63 3.83 -23.19
N THR A 83 3.84 4.64 -24.23
CA THR A 83 4.84 4.41 -25.29
C THR A 83 6.27 4.55 -24.75
N THR A 84 6.57 5.60 -23.98
CA THR A 84 7.90 5.76 -23.35
C THR A 84 8.19 4.76 -22.22
N ALA A 85 7.16 4.15 -21.65
CA ALA A 85 7.30 3.13 -20.61
C ALA A 85 7.61 1.73 -21.19
N ILE A 86 7.11 1.44 -22.40
CA ILE A 86 7.28 0.15 -23.09
C ILE A 86 8.46 0.18 -24.06
N PHE A 87 8.72 1.32 -24.70
CA PHE A 87 9.86 1.54 -25.56
C PHE A 87 10.72 2.66 -24.96
N PRO A 88 11.61 2.35 -23.99
CA PRO A 88 12.67 3.28 -23.63
C PRO A 88 13.45 3.58 -24.90
N ASP A 89 13.56 4.85 -25.24
CA ASP A 89 14.23 5.31 -26.47
C ASP A 89 15.64 4.72 -26.50
N SER A 90 15.81 3.69 -27.33
CA SER A 90 17.04 2.92 -27.39
C SER A 90 17.95 3.61 -28.40
N GLY A 91 18.75 4.53 -27.87
CA GLY A 91 19.94 5.02 -28.56
C GLY A 91 19.74 6.27 -29.40
N SER A 92 19.65 7.42 -28.74
CA SER A 92 20.36 8.60 -29.21
C SER A 92 21.74 8.60 -28.55
N THR A 93 22.62 7.72 -29.04
CA THR A 93 24.06 7.85 -28.80
C THR A 93 24.52 9.21 -29.30
N ASP A 94 25.06 10.00 -28.38
CA ASP A 94 25.98 11.11 -28.66
C ASP A 94 26.87 10.77 -29.85
N ARG A 95 26.71 11.52 -30.94
CA ARG A 95 27.79 11.74 -31.90
C ARG A 95 28.04 13.23 -32.00
N VAL A 96 29.07 13.65 -31.28
CA VAL A 96 29.84 14.87 -31.55
C VAL A 96 30.40 14.78 -32.97
N PRO A 97 30.29 15.82 -33.81
CA PRO A 97 31.27 16.08 -34.84
C PRO A 97 32.06 17.33 -34.46
N GLY A 98 33.27 17.10 -33.98
CA GLY A 98 34.32 18.10 -34.06
C GLY A 98 34.97 18.02 -35.43
N LYS A 99 35.23 19.21 -35.99
CA LYS A 99 36.24 19.57 -37.00
C LYS A 99 35.85 19.41 -38.47
N GLU A 100 35.62 20.56 -39.10
CA GLU A 100 36.09 20.85 -40.44
C GLU A 100 36.93 22.15 -40.39
N GLU A 101 37.89 22.22 -41.31
CA GLU A 101 39.09 23.08 -41.43
C GLU A 101 38.94 24.59 -41.17
#